data_AF-A0A3D4WWJ3-F1
#
_entry.id   AF-A0A3D4WWJ3-F1
#
_cell.length_a   1.000
_cell.length_b   1.000
_cell.length_c   1.000
_cell.angle_alpha   90.00
_cell.angle_beta   90.00
_cell.angle_gamma   90.00
#
_symmetry.space_group_name_H-M   'P 1'
#
loop_
_entity.id
_entity.type
_entity.pdbx_description
1 polymer ?
#
loop_
_entity_poly.entity_id
_entity_poly.type
_entity_poly.pdbx_seq_one_letter_code
_entity_poly.pdbx_strand_id
1 'polypeptide(L)'
;MSTDVSSGGMPNPARAGNVVEFVAMMRELRSWASLTYAELESKARAAGDKLPQSTIASALCRESLPRESTVASFVRACGGDVHVVDAWLVARRRVASVDEDVGNLAYAVEAWLTNRRRRFVGSAPVPRPRPEHRPADAPLVTQNYAEGRVARQAAESNSDRWKGVHRRVNRDGPLGLRRLATLIKQRTSKLAAPQTKQLQPGKQLQLRRESHA
;
A
#
# COMPACT_ATOMS: atom_id res chain seq x y z
N MET A 1 -7.91 20.45 -26.52
CA MET A 1 -7.82 19.71 -25.25
C MET A 1 -8.48 20.56 -24.19
N SER A 2 -9.81 20.45 -24.05
CA SER A 2 -10.59 21.22 -23.07
C SER A 2 -10.52 20.48 -21.73
N THR A 3 -9.87 21.08 -20.74
CA THR A 3 -9.98 20.63 -19.36
C THR A 3 -11.33 21.09 -18.82
N ASP A 4 -12.14 20.09 -18.46
CA ASP A 4 -13.40 20.20 -17.74
C ASP A 4 -13.32 21.30 -16.67
N VAL A 5 -14.11 22.37 -16.84
CA VAL A 5 -14.27 23.38 -15.79
C VAL A 5 -15.11 22.70 -14.72
N SER A 6 -14.48 22.42 -13.57
CA SER A 6 -15.14 21.92 -12.38
C SER A 6 -16.44 22.71 -12.16
N SER A 7 -17.57 22.02 -12.35
CA SER A 7 -18.90 22.58 -12.17
C SER A 7 -19.10 22.98 -10.71
N GLY A 8 -18.75 24.24 -10.39
CA GLY A 8 -19.34 25.19 -9.44
C GLY A 8 -19.67 24.79 -8.00
N GLY A 9 -19.50 23.54 -7.60
CA GLY A 9 -19.89 23.03 -6.29
C GLY A 9 -18.71 23.03 -5.32
N MET A 10 -19.01 23.22 -4.03
CA MET A 10 -18.04 23.05 -2.97
C MET A 10 -17.44 21.62 -3.02
N PRO A 11 -16.12 21.45 -2.87
CA PRO A 11 -15.47 20.15 -3.02
C PRO A 11 -16.00 19.13 -2.00
N ASN A 12 -16.21 17.90 -2.48
CA ASN A 12 -16.72 16.80 -1.68
C ASN A 12 -15.57 16.03 -1.01
N PRO A 13 -15.41 16.10 0.32
CA PRO A 13 -14.32 15.45 1.04
C PRO A 13 -14.39 13.92 1.03
N ALA A 14 -15.57 13.33 0.76
CA ALA A 14 -15.75 11.87 0.69
C ALA A 14 -14.96 11.22 -0.46
N ARG A 15 -14.46 12.01 -1.41
CA ARG A 15 -13.64 11.52 -2.53
C ARG A 15 -12.18 11.28 -2.14
N ALA A 16 -11.68 11.85 -1.04
CA ALA A 16 -10.28 11.72 -0.64
C ALA A 16 -9.97 10.32 -0.07
N GLY A 17 -9.14 9.55 -0.76
CA GLY A 17 -8.74 8.19 -0.35
C GLY A 17 -7.54 8.15 0.58
N ASN A 18 -6.73 9.21 0.64
CA ASN A 18 -5.52 9.29 1.45
C ASN A 18 -5.27 10.74 1.94
N VAL A 19 -4.23 10.92 2.77
CA VAL A 19 -3.88 12.20 3.41
C VAL A 19 -3.56 13.29 2.39
N VAL A 20 -2.81 12.95 1.34
CA VAL A 20 -2.39 13.91 0.30
C VAL A 20 -3.61 14.43 -0.46
N GLU A 21 -4.50 13.54 -0.87
CA GLU A 21 -5.76 13.89 -1.52
C GLU A 21 -6.67 14.73 -0.63
N PHE A 22 -6.73 14.42 0.67
CA PHE A 22 -7.51 15.19 1.62
C PHE A 22 -7.00 16.64 1.75
N VAL A 23 -5.68 16.83 1.87
CA VAL A 23 -5.07 18.17 1.92
C VAL A 23 -5.24 18.90 0.59
N ALA A 24 -5.16 18.20 -0.55
CA ALA A 24 -5.45 18.79 -1.86
C ALA A 24 -6.89 19.30 -1.94
N MET A 25 -7.88 18.54 -1.46
CA MET A 25 -9.27 19.00 -1.38
C MET A 25 -9.45 20.20 -0.45
N MET A 26 -8.70 20.28 0.66
CA MET A 26 -8.73 21.50 1.51
C MET A 26 -8.21 22.74 0.76
N ARG A 27 -7.19 22.58 -0.10
CA ARG A 27 -6.70 23.67 -0.96
C ARG A 27 -7.75 24.06 -2.00
N GLU A 28 -8.43 23.09 -2.60
CA GLU A 28 -9.55 23.35 -3.52
C GLU A 28 -10.71 24.06 -2.81
N LEU A 29 -11.04 23.70 -1.57
CA LEU A 29 -12.09 24.36 -0.78
C LEU A 29 -11.77 25.83 -0.57
N ARG A 30 -10.51 26.12 -0.23
CA ARG A 30 -10.04 27.50 -0.09
C ARG A 30 -10.17 28.26 -1.42
N SER A 31 -9.75 27.66 -2.52
CA SER A 31 -9.84 28.28 -3.85
C SER A 31 -11.29 28.54 -4.26
N TRP A 32 -12.20 27.62 -3.96
CA TRP A 32 -13.64 27.79 -4.18
C TRP A 32 -14.20 28.97 -3.36
N ALA A 33 -13.81 29.06 -2.08
CA ALA A 33 -14.21 30.17 -1.22
C ALA A 33 -13.55 31.51 -1.58
N SER A 34 -12.51 31.51 -2.44
CA SER A 34 -11.73 32.69 -2.84
C SER A 34 -11.16 33.50 -1.67
N LEU A 35 -10.72 32.84 -0.60
CA LEU A 35 -10.21 33.50 0.62
C LEU A 35 -8.69 33.45 0.74
N THR A 36 -8.12 34.57 1.20
CA THR A 36 -6.74 34.64 1.68
C THR A 36 -6.60 34.02 3.07
N TYR A 37 -5.36 33.70 3.47
CA TYR A 37 -5.12 33.16 4.81
C TYR A 37 -5.45 34.16 5.94
N ALA A 38 -5.29 35.46 5.69
CA ALA A 38 -5.63 36.50 6.65
C ALA A 38 -7.15 36.60 6.86
N GLU A 39 -7.93 36.50 5.78
CA GLU A 39 -9.40 36.49 5.85
C GLU A 39 -9.94 35.24 6.53
N LEU A 40 -9.32 34.08 6.28
CA LEU A 40 -9.66 32.83 6.98
C LEU A 40 -9.44 32.95 8.49
N GLU A 41 -8.32 33.54 8.91
CA GLU A 41 -8.07 33.78 10.34
C GLU A 41 -9.11 34.72 10.95
N SER A 42 -9.44 35.82 10.25
CA SER A 42 -10.46 36.77 10.70
C SER A 42 -11.83 36.10 10.85
N LYS A 43 -12.24 35.29 9.85
CA LYS A 43 -13.51 34.55 9.88
C LYS A 43 -13.54 33.47 10.97
N ALA A 44 -12.45 32.73 11.16
CA ALA A 44 -12.35 31.78 12.25
C ALA A 44 -12.50 32.47 13.61
N ARG A 45 -11.84 33.62 13.79
CA ARG A 45 -11.95 34.42 15.01
C ARG A 45 -13.36 34.95 15.24
N ALA A 46 -14.04 35.41 14.18
CA ALA A 46 -15.44 35.83 14.25
C ALA A 46 -16.39 34.68 14.65
N ALA A 47 -16.06 33.45 14.27
CA ALA A 47 -16.76 32.24 14.70
C ALA A 47 -16.37 31.74 16.11
N GLY A 48 -15.47 32.43 16.81
CA GLY A 48 -14.98 32.05 18.14
C GLY A 48 -13.82 31.05 18.15
N ASP A 49 -13.32 30.66 16.97
CA ASP A 49 -12.22 29.71 16.82
C ASP A 49 -10.86 30.40 16.73
N LYS A 50 -9.81 29.73 17.19
CA LYS A 50 -8.42 30.18 17.02
C LYS A 50 -7.75 29.40 15.91
N LEU A 51 -7.63 30.03 14.74
CA LEU A 51 -6.94 29.44 13.59
C LEU A 51 -5.93 30.45 13.01
N PRO A 52 -4.72 30.54 13.57
CA PRO A 52 -3.69 31.48 13.11
C PRO A 52 -3.27 31.22 11.67
N GLN A 53 -2.95 32.27 10.91
CA GLN A 53 -2.48 32.19 9.53
C GLN A 53 -1.35 31.17 9.34
N SER A 54 -0.38 31.14 10.25
CA SER A 54 0.76 30.21 10.23
C SER A 54 0.35 28.75 10.40
N THR A 55 -0.73 28.50 11.14
CA THR A 55 -1.30 27.16 11.33
C THR A 55 -2.02 26.70 10.07
N ILE A 56 -2.77 27.59 9.42
CA ILE A 56 -3.43 27.30 8.13
C ILE A 56 -2.39 26.98 7.07
N ALA A 57 -1.37 27.83 6.93
CA ALA A 57 -0.28 27.63 5.99
C ALA A 57 0.45 26.31 6.28
N SER A 58 0.78 26.03 7.54
CA SER A 58 1.44 24.77 7.91
C SER A 58 0.59 23.54 7.62
N ALA A 59 -0.71 23.58 7.94
CA ALA A 59 -1.64 22.48 7.72
C ALA A 59 -1.86 22.19 6.23
N LEU A 60 -1.88 23.23 5.40
CA LEU A 60 -2.07 23.09 3.96
C LEU A 60 -0.76 22.82 3.20
N CYS A 61 0.40 23.21 3.72
CA CYS A 61 1.69 22.90 3.09
C CYS A 61 2.17 21.49 3.40
N ARG A 62 1.94 20.99 4.62
CA ARG A 62 2.39 19.65 5.03
C ARG A 62 1.45 18.59 4.49
N GLU A 63 2.01 17.48 4.02
CA GLU A 63 1.27 16.26 3.64
C GLU A 63 0.93 15.40 4.88
N SER A 64 0.48 16.06 5.95
CA SER A 64 0.12 15.42 7.22
C SER A 64 -1.32 15.75 7.57
N LEU A 65 -2.04 14.79 8.15
CA LEU A 65 -3.46 14.97 8.45
C LEU A 65 -3.65 16.04 9.55
N PRO A 66 -4.32 17.18 9.26
CA PRO A 66 -4.55 18.22 10.26
C PRO A 66 -5.43 17.71 11.40
N ARG A 67 -5.42 18.38 12.57
CA ARG A 67 -6.31 18.01 13.69
C ARG A 67 -7.78 18.25 13.34
N GLU A 68 -8.68 17.53 13.99
CA GLU A 68 -10.14 17.68 13.77
C GLU A 68 -10.62 19.11 14.01
N SER A 69 -10.18 19.72 15.11
CA SER A 69 -10.52 21.11 15.41
C SER A 69 -10.06 22.07 14.32
N THR A 70 -8.84 21.89 13.81
CA THR A 70 -8.29 22.70 12.71
C THR A 70 -9.13 22.56 11.43
N VAL A 71 -9.52 21.33 11.06
CA VAL A 71 -10.38 21.07 9.90
C VAL A 71 -11.75 21.72 10.09
N ALA A 72 -12.37 21.55 11.26
CA ALA A 72 -13.68 22.11 11.55
C ALA A 72 -13.68 23.63 11.46
N SER A 73 -12.74 24.31 12.11
CA SER A 73 -12.62 25.77 12.08
C SER A 73 -12.31 26.29 10.66
N PHE A 74 -11.47 25.58 9.91
CA PHE A 74 -11.17 25.93 8.52
C PHE A 74 -12.41 25.85 7.63
N VAL A 75 -13.16 24.75 7.72
CA VAL A 75 -14.36 24.53 6.90
C VAL A 75 -15.45 25.54 7.24
N ARG A 76 -15.64 25.86 8.53
CA ARG A 76 -16.55 26.95 8.96
C ARG A 76 -16.12 28.31 8.42
N ALA A 77 -14.81 28.62 8.46
CA ALA A 77 -14.28 29.87 7.93
C ALA A 77 -14.47 29.98 6.40
N CYS A 78 -14.47 28.85 5.69
CA CYS A 78 -14.83 28.78 4.26
C CYS A 78 -16.34 28.91 3.99
N GLY A 79 -17.19 29.02 5.02
CA GLY A 79 -18.64 29.14 4.89
C GLY A 79 -19.40 27.82 4.91
N GLY A 80 -18.77 26.72 5.30
CA GLY A 80 -19.44 25.43 5.49
C GLY A 80 -20.36 25.44 6.72
N ASP A 81 -21.56 24.88 6.56
CA ASP A 81 -22.48 24.63 7.66
C ASP A 81 -22.06 23.43 8.53
N VAL A 82 -22.86 23.09 9.55
CA VAL A 82 -22.62 21.94 10.44
C VAL A 82 -22.55 20.61 9.69
N HIS A 83 -23.39 20.38 8.69
CA HIS A 83 -23.42 19.13 7.94
C HIS A 83 -22.19 18.98 7.06
N VAL A 84 -21.75 20.09 6.47
CA VAL A 84 -20.51 20.16 5.71
C VAL A 84 -19.34 19.86 6.63
N VAL A 85 -19.23 20.53 7.77
CA VAL A 85 -18.17 20.28 8.75
C VAL A 85 -18.14 18.80 9.15
N ASP A 86 -19.28 18.20 9.45
CA ASP A 86 -19.34 16.78 9.81
C ASP A 86 -18.87 15.87 8.67
N ALA A 87 -19.28 16.14 7.42
CA ALA A 87 -18.81 15.39 6.25
C ALA A 87 -17.28 15.45 6.10
N TRP A 88 -16.67 16.61 6.34
CA TRP A 88 -15.21 16.79 6.34
C TRP A 88 -14.53 16.02 7.47
N LEU A 89 -15.12 16.00 8.67
CA LEU A 89 -14.59 15.24 9.82
C LEU A 89 -14.74 13.73 9.64
N VAL A 90 -15.84 13.26 9.04
CA VAL A 90 -16.02 11.84 8.68
C VAL A 90 -14.97 11.40 7.65
N ALA A 91 -14.78 12.19 6.59
CA ALA A 91 -13.76 11.90 5.58
C ALA A 91 -12.35 11.87 6.18
N ARG A 92 -12.03 12.84 7.05
CA ARG A 92 -10.75 12.88 7.77
C ARG A 92 -10.53 11.62 8.61
N ARG A 93 -11.52 11.18 9.39
CA ARG A 93 -11.42 9.96 10.22
C ARG A 93 -11.17 8.71 9.38
N ARG A 94 -11.86 8.59 8.24
CA ARG A 94 -11.63 7.50 7.29
C ARG A 94 -10.21 7.53 6.71
N VAL A 95 -9.71 8.70 6.35
CA VAL A 95 -8.35 8.85 5.84
C VAL A 95 -7.32 8.50 6.93
N ALA A 96 -7.57 8.90 8.18
CA ALA A 96 -6.71 8.53 9.31
C ALA A 96 -6.61 7.01 9.47
N SER A 97 -7.73 6.28 9.42
CA SER A 97 -7.71 4.82 9.54
C SER A 97 -6.95 4.15 8.40
N VAL A 98 -7.08 4.67 7.17
CA VAL A 98 -6.32 4.16 6.02
C VAL A 98 -4.82 4.39 6.19
N ASP A 99 -4.41 5.56 6.68
CA ASP A 99 -3.00 5.88 6.92
C ASP A 99 -2.39 4.97 8.01
N GLU A 100 -3.15 4.73 9.09
CA GLU A 100 -2.77 3.78 10.15
C GLU A 100 -2.65 2.35 9.62
N ASP A 101 -3.60 1.89 8.80
CA ASP A 101 -3.55 0.55 8.18
C ASP A 101 -2.33 0.40 7.27
N VAL A 102 -1.99 1.44 6.49
CA VAL A 102 -0.79 1.46 5.65
C VAL A 102 0.48 1.42 6.50
N GLY A 103 0.52 2.18 7.60
CA GLY A 103 1.62 2.15 8.57
C GLY A 103 1.80 0.78 9.23
N ASN A 104 0.70 0.16 9.67
CA ASN A 104 0.69 -1.18 10.25
C ASN A 104 1.16 -2.24 9.25
N LEU A 105 0.74 -2.15 7.99
CA LEU A 105 1.20 -3.05 6.93
C LEU A 105 2.69 -2.87 6.65
N ALA A 106 3.18 -1.62 6.58
CA ALA A 106 4.59 -1.33 6.39
C ALA A 106 5.42 -1.92 7.54
N TYR A 107 5.00 -1.71 8.79
CA TYR A 107 5.64 -2.30 9.95
C TYR A 107 5.64 -3.84 9.90
N ALA A 108 4.51 -4.46 9.56
CA ALA A 108 4.41 -5.91 9.44
C ALA A 108 5.32 -6.47 8.34
N VAL A 109 5.45 -5.78 7.21
CA VAL A 109 6.37 -6.14 6.13
C VAL A 109 7.82 -6.03 6.60
N GLU A 110 8.20 -4.95 7.27
CA GLU A 110 9.55 -4.76 7.82
C GLU A 110 9.90 -5.82 8.87
N ALA A 111 8.97 -6.12 9.78
CA ALA A 111 9.12 -7.19 10.75
C ALA A 111 9.30 -8.55 10.07
N TRP A 112 8.51 -8.83 9.02
CA TRP A 112 8.63 -10.05 8.23
C TRP A 112 9.98 -10.14 7.50
N LEU A 113 10.43 -9.07 6.84
CA LEU A 113 11.71 -9.00 6.14
C LEU A 113 12.88 -9.24 7.11
N THR A 114 12.83 -8.60 8.27
CA THR A 114 13.85 -8.73 9.32
C THR A 114 13.90 -10.15 9.90
N ASN A 115 12.74 -10.75 10.20
CA ASN A 115 12.68 -12.12 10.73
C ASN A 115 13.05 -13.17 9.67
N ARG A 116 12.73 -12.93 8.40
CA ARG A 116 13.16 -13.81 7.29
C ARG A 116 14.69 -13.82 7.13
N ARG A 117 15.37 -12.68 7.32
CA ARG A 117 16.84 -12.64 7.36
C ARG A 117 17.39 -13.50 8.50
N ARG A 118 16.80 -13.46 9.71
CA ARG A 118 17.23 -14.34 10.82
C ARG A 118 17.04 -15.82 10.51
N ARG A 119 15.94 -16.23 9.87
CA ARG A 119 15.74 -17.63 9.46
C ARG A 119 16.74 -18.12 8.41
N PHE A 120 17.29 -17.24 7.58
CA PHE A 120 18.37 -17.60 6.64
C PHE A 120 19.74 -17.67 7.31
N VAL A 121 19.99 -16.89 8.36
CA VAL A 121 21.24 -16.94 9.15
C VAL A 121 21.19 -18.06 10.21
N GLY A 122 20.00 -18.56 10.55
CA GLY A 122 19.75 -19.66 11.50
C GLY A 122 20.01 -21.06 10.95
N SER A 123 20.14 -21.22 9.63
CA SER A 123 21.01 -22.27 9.13
C SER A 123 22.43 -21.77 9.31
N ALA A 124 22.95 -21.85 10.54
CA ALA A 124 24.39 -21.91 10.70
C ALA A 124 24.88 -22.88 9.61
N PRO A 125 25.82 -22.48 8.74
CA PRO A 125 26.34 -23.43 7.76
C PRO A 125 26.71 -24.65 8.59
N VAL A 126 26.07 -25.80 8.34
CA VAL A 126 26.43 -27.05 9.01
C VAL A 126 27.94 -27.04 8.98
N PRO A 127 28.63 -26.96 10.13
CA PRO A 127 30.07 -26.88 10.11
C PRO A 127 30.48 -28.09 9.31
N ARG A 128 31.03 -27.84 8.12
CA ARG A 128 31.54 -28.95 7.31
C ARG A 128 32.44 -29.70 8.27
N PRO A 129 32.28 -31.03 8.44
CA PRO A 129 33.18 -31.77 9.30
C PRO A 129 34.58 -31.31 8.91
N ARG A 130 35.29 -30.70 9.86
CA ARG A 130 36.66 -30.27 9.64
C ARG A 130 37.34 -31.56 9.18
N PRO A 131 37.89 -31.63 7.95
CA PRO A 131 38.44 -32.88 7.45
C PRO A 131 39.44 -33.33 8.51
N GLU A 132 39.11 -34.46 9.13
CA GLU A 132 39.94 -35.10 10.14
C GLU A 132 41.33 -35.20 9.54
N HIS A 133 42.35 -34.83 10.32
CA HIS A 133 43.73 -34.73 9.86
C HIS A 133 44.05 -35.87 8.90
N ARG A 134 44.22 -35.53 7.63
CA ARG A 134 44.67 -36.46 6.60
C ARG A 134 45.95 -37.10 7.15
N PRO A 135 46.02 -38.43 7.31
CA PRO A 135 47.26 -39.06 7.73
C PRO A 135 48.34 -38.68 6.71
N ALA A 136 49.54 -38.36 7.18
CA ALA A 136 50.63 -37.82 6.35
C ALA A 136 50.94 -38.70 5.12
N ASP A 137 50.60 -39.98 5.22
CA ASP A 137 50.88 -41.00 4.22
C ASP A 137 49.73 -41.21 3.22
N ALA A 138 48.62 -40.49 3.34
CA ALA A 138 47.53 -40.59 2.37
C ALA A 138 47.95 -39.89 1.07
N PRO A 139 47.91 -40.58 -0.09
CA PRO A 139 48.32 -40.00 -1.36
C PRO A 139 47.51 -38.73 -1.62
N LEU A 140 48.18 -37.66 -2.06
CA LEU A 140 47.51 -36.44 -2.49
C LEU A 140 46.46 -36.85 -3.52
N VAL A 141 45.19 -36.56 -3.23
CA VAL A 141 44.13 -36.60 -4.24
C VAL A 141 44.50 -35.46 -5.16
N THR A 142 45.27 -35.75 -6.20
CA THR A 142 45.38 -34.91 -7.36
C THR A 142 43.96 -34.86 -7.91
N GLN A 143 43.22 -33.82 -7.52
CA GLN A 143 42.03 -33.45 -8.27
C GLN A 143 42.53 -33.19 -9.68
N ASN A 144 42.40 -34.20 -10.54
CA ASN A 144 42.74 -34.07 -11.94
C ASN A 144 41.84 -32.96 -12.45
N TYR A 145 42.45 -31.81 -12.77
CA TYR A 145 41.75 -30.67 -13.36
C TYR A 145 41.04 -31.08 -14.66
N ALA A 146 41.40 -32.24 -15.22
CA ALA A 146 40.83 -32.89 -16.40
C ALA A 146 39.52 -33.68 -16.16
N GLU A 147 39.13 -33.99 -14.91
CA GLU A 147 37.99 -34.89 -14.64
C GLU A 147 36.75 -34.15 -14.09
N GLY A 148 36.86 -32.84 -13.88
CA GLY A 148 35.77 -32.01 -13.37
C GLY A 148 34.73 -31.63 -14.44
N ARG A 149 33.56 -31.16 -13.98
CA ARG A 149 32.48 -30.66 -14.85
C ARG A 149 32.96 -29.56 -15.81
N VAL A 150 33.90 -28.72 -15.34
CA VAL A 150 34.55 -27.65 -16.13
C VAL A 150 35.43 -28.24 -17.23
N ALA A 151 36.12 -29.35 -16.97
CA ALA A 151 37.01 -30.01 -17.91
C ALA A 151 36.25 -30.64 -19.08
N ARG A 152 35.13 -31.33 -18.80
CA ARG A 152 34.24 -31.84 -19.87
C ARG A 152 33.70 -30.72 -20.74
N GLN A 153 33.29 -29.61 -20.13
CA GLN A 153 32.72 -28.49 -20.86
C GLN A 153 33.76 -27.72 -21.68
N ALA A 154 35.03 -27.70 -21.23
CA ALA A 154 36.14 -27.18 -22.01
C ALA A 154 36.47 -28.09 -23.21
N ALA A 155 36.48 -29.42 -23.01
CA ALA A 155 36.71 -30.40 -24.08
C ALA A 155 35.59 -30.41 -25.13
N GLU A 156 34.34 -30.13 -24.75
CA GLU A 156 33.17 -30.09 -25.64
C GLU A 156 32.99 -28.73 -26.36
N SER A 157 33.76 -27.69 -26.00
CA SER A 157 33.59 -26.34 -26.53
C SER A 157 34.46 -26.10 -27.77
N ASN A 158 33.85 -26.12 -28.96
CA ASN A 158 34.55 -25.96 -30.24
C ASN A 158 34.67 -24.48 -30.71
N SER A 159 34.83 -23.53 -29.78
CA SER A 159 34.91 -22.09 -30.10
C SER A 159 35.91 -21.34 -29.21
N ASP A 160 36.70 -20.43 -29.81
CA ASP A 160 37.66 -19.55 -29.11
C ASP A 160 37.03 -18.48 -28.20
N ARG A 161 35.70 -18.49 -28.07
CA ARG A 161 34.97 -17.56 -27.20
C ARG A 161 34.86 -18.15 -25.79
N TRP A 162 35.66 -17.62 -24.86
CA TRP A 162 35.62 -17.97 -23.44
C TRP A 162 34.19 -17.83 -22.86
N LYS A 163 33.54 -18.95 -22.52
CA LYS A 163 32.30 -18.97 -21.74
C LYS A 163 32.66 -19.17 -20.27
N GLY A 164 32.89 -18.07 -19.56
CA GLY A 164 33.05 -18.13 -18.10
C GLY A 164 31.87 -18.87 -17.48
N VAL A 165 32.14 -19.90 -16.67
CA VAL A 165 31.14 -20.58 -15.82
C VAL A 165 30.76 -19.63 -14.68
N HIS A 166 30.20 -18.48 -15.03
CA HIS A 166 29.58 -17.62 -14.04
C HIS A 166 28.40 -18.40 -13.49
N ARG A 167 28.39 -18.56 -12.16
CA ARG A 167 27.21 -18.94 -11.36
C ARG A 167 25.99 -18.37 -12.08
N ARG A 168 25.10 -19.23 -12.60
CA ARG A 168 23.86 -18.75 -13.22
C ARG A 168 23.27 -17.74 -12.25
N VAL A 169 23.23 -16.47 -12.63
CA VAL A 169 22.37 -15.51 -11.95
C VAL A 169 20.99 -16.12 -12.10
N ASN A 170 20.41 -16.52 -10.98
CA ASN A 170 19.14 -17.20 -10.95
C ASN A 170 18.15 -16.30 -11.72
N ARG A 171 17.79 -16.68 -12.95
CA ARG A 171 16.86 -15.92 -13.79
C ARG A 171 15.46 -15.94 -13.18
N ASP A 172 15.27 -16.84 -12.22
CA ASP A 172 14.25 -16.76 -11.20
C ASP A 172 14.71 -15.79 -10.12
N GLY A 173 14.30 -14.52 -10.28
CA GLY A 173 14.23 -13.59 -9.16
C GLY A 173 13.54 -14.26 -7.95
N PRO A 174 13.79 -13.80 -6.71
CA PRO A 174 13.43 -14.52 -5.50
C PRO A 174 11.98 -15.04 -5.60
N LEU A 175 11.82 -16.36 -5.53
CA LEU A 175 10.58 -17.14 -5.74
C LEU A 175 9.37 -16.71 -4.87
N GLY A 176 9.51 -15.64 -4.08
CA GLY A 176 8.43 -15.05 -3.30
C GLY A 176 7.62 -13.98 -4.02
N LEU A 177 8.20 -13.20 -4.96
CA LEU A 177 7.49 -12.01 -5.49
C LEU A 177 6.37 -12.37 -6.47
N ARG A 178 6.58 -13.36 -7.36
CA ARG A 178 5.52 -13.84 -8.25
C ARG A 178 4.38 -14.51 -7.48
N ARG A 179 4.70 -15.32 -6.47
CA ARG A 179 3.69 -15.92 -5.57
C ARG A 179 2.95 -14.87 -4.76
N LEU A 180 3.63 -13.85 -4.24
CA LEU A 180 3.01 -12.76 -3.49
C LEU A 180 2.10 -11.91 -4.39
N ALA A 181 2.52 -11.58 -5.62
CA ALA A 181 1.66 -10.92 -6.61
C ALA A 181 0.43 -11.76 -6.97
N THR A 182 0.59 -13.08 -7.06
CA THR A 182 -0.52 -14.00 -7.33
C THR A 182 -1.48 -14.08 -6.13
N LEU A 183 -0.96 -14.10 -4.90
CA LEU A 183 -1.75 -14.10 -3.67
C LEU A 183 -2.51 -12.78 -3.46
N ILE A 184 -1.89 -11.64 -3.75
CA ILE A 184 -2.57 -10.33 -3.72
C ILE A 184 -3.70 -10.31 -4.75
N LYS A 185 -3.44 -10.77 -5.99
CA LYS A 185 -4.46 -10.81 -7.05
C LYS A 185 -5.62 -11.77 -6.74
N GLN A 186 -5.35 -12.89 -6.07
CA GLN A 186 -6.38 -13.84 -5.62
C GLN A 186 -7.20 -13.29 -4.45
N ARG A 187 -6.59 -12.52 -3.54
CA ARG A 187 -7.30 -11.92 -2.41
C ARG A 187 -8.22 -10.77 -2.83
N THR A 188 -7.78 -9.94 -3.79
CA THR A 188 -8.62 -8.86 -4.34
C THR A 188 -9.81 -9.39 -5.14
N SER A 189 -9.62 -10.46 -5.91
CA SER A 189 -10.73 -11.12 -6.64
C SER A 189 -11.71 -11.84 -5.71
N LYS A 190 -11.26 -12.37 -4.56
CA LYS A 190 -12.14 -12.97 -3.55
C LYS A 190 -12.96 -11.93 -2.76
N LEU A 191 -12.48 -10.68 -2.66
CA LEU A 191 -13.22 -9.56 -2.08
C LEU A 191 -14.20 -8.91 -3.07
N ALA A 192 -13.98 -9.07 -4.38
CA ALA A 192 -14.84 -8.54 -5.45
C ALA A 192 -15.97 -9.49 -5.87
N ALA A 193 -16.06 -10.70 -5.31
CA ALA A 193 -17.13 -11.65 -5.62
C ALA A 193 -18.38 -11.33 -4.78
N PRO A 194 -19.53 -10.98 -5.39
CA PRO A 194 -20.78 -10.79 -4.65
C PRO A 194 -21.23 -12.14 -4.09
N GLN A 195 -21.46 -12.20 -2.76
CA GLN A 195 -22.20 -13.30 -2.14
C GLN A 195 -23.63 -13.31 -2.68
N THR A 196 -23.85 -14.00 -3.78
CA THR A 196 -25.19 -14.39 -4.23
C THR A 196 -25.65 -15.53 -3.35
N LYS A 197 -26.17 -15.18 -2.17
CA LYS A 197 -26.93 -16.10 -1.32
C LYS A 197 -28.20 -16.46 -2.09
N GLN A 198 -28.20 -17.65 -2.69
CA GLN A 198 -29.37 -18.21 -3.37
C GLN A 198 -30.56 -18.20 -2.42
N LEU A 199 -31.58 -17.41 -2.75
CA LEU A 199 -32.91 -17.45 -2.16
C LEU A 199 -33.69 -18.52 -2.94
N GLN A 200 -34.07 -19.61 -2.27
CA GLN A 200 -34.94 -20.64 -2.88
C GLN A 200 -36.34 -20.06 -3.13
N PRO A 201 -36.91 -20.16 -4.35
CA PRO A 201 -38.31 -19.83 -4.57
C PRO A 201 -39.12 -21.12 -4.56
N GLY A 202 -39.86 -21.39 -3.48
CA GLY A 202 -40.56 -22.67 -3.38
C GLY A 202 -41.51 -22.81 -2.20
N LYS A 203 -42.42 -21.85 -2.01
CA LYS A 203 -43.77 -22.04 -1.44
C LYS A 203 -44.40 -20.68 -1.18
N GLN A 204 -45.30 -20.25 -2.05
CA GLN A 204 -46.55 -19.60 -1.68
C GLN A 204 -47.39 -19.36 -2.93
N LEU A 205 -48.31 -20.29 -3.21
CA LEU A 205 -49.45 -20.04 -4.07
C LEU A 205 -50.61 -20.88 -3.56
N GLN A 206 -51.25 -20.37 -2.50
CA GLN A 206 -52.59 -20.77 -2.10
C GLN A 206 -53.17 -19.64 -1.27
N LEU A 207 -53.78 -18.68 -1.97
CA LEU A 207 -54.81 -17.75 -1.47
C LEU A 207 -55.30 -16.92 -2.67
N ARG A 208 -55.99 -17.58 -3.61
CA ARG A 208 -56.91 -16.89 -4.52
C ARG A 208 -57.94 -17.88 -5.11
N ARG A 209 -59.01 -18.06 -4.36
CA ARG A 209 -60.34 -18.64 -4.64
C ARG A 209 -60.89 -18.80 -3.23
N GLU A 210 -61.59 -17.82 -2.70
CA GLU A 210 -63.03 -17.68 -2.92
C GLU A 210 -63.43 -16.21 -2.82
N SER A 211 -63.90 -15.65 -3.92
CA SER A 211 -64.79 -14.49 -3.92
C SER A 211 -65.60 -14.58 -5.21
N HIS A 212 -66.90 -14.83 -5.00
CA HIS A 212 -68.03 -14.81 -5.93
C HIS A 212 -68.44 -16.12 -6.63
N ALA A 213 -69.72 -16.44 -6.34
CA ALA A 213 -70.65 -17.43 -6.90
C ALA A 213 -70.64 -18.83 -6.26
#